data_AF-A0A0S3S109-F1
#
_entry.id   AF-A0A0S3S109-F1
#
_cell.length_a   1.000
_cell.length_b   1.000
_cell.length_c   1.000
_cell.angle_alpha   90.00
_cell.angle_beta   90.00
_cell.angle_gamma   90.00
#
_symmetry.space_group_name_H-M   'P 1'
#
loop_
_entity.id
_entity.type
_entity.pdbx_description
1 polymer ?
#
loop_
_entity_poly.entity_id
_entity_poly.type
_entity_poly.pdbx_seq_one_letter_code
_entity_poly.pdbx_strand_id
1 'polypeptide(L)'
;MLLSFYSQTKQEILQLPFFSRNQMAGNSPCASCKLLRRRCTKDCIFAPYFPSNDPQKFALVHKVFGASNVSKMLQELPIEQRADAVSSLVYEAHARVRDPVYGCVGAISYLQNQVSELQMQLAVAQAEILCIQMQQEPVMPNPEMENPDQKSYLLQNELPQFLNYASSSNVIYDAVSRDNIYGHDMVS
;
A
#
# COMPACT_ATOMS: atom_id res chain seq x y z
N MET A 1 10.13 9.48 -12.70
CA MET A 1 10.10 9.49 -11.22
C MET A 1 8.78 8.96 -10.66
N LEU A 2 7.61 9.55 -10.95
CA LEU A 2 6.33 8.94 -10.53
C LEU A 2 6.02 7.61 -11.25
N LEU A 3 6.35 7.48 -12.53
CA LEU A 3 6.18 6.22 -13.29
C LEU A 3 7.11 5.09 -12.82
N SER A 4 8.30 5.42 -12.29
CA SER A 4 9.26 4.44 -11.76
C SER A 4 8.88 3.95 -10.36
N PHE A 5 8.31 4.82 -9.52
CA PHE A 5 7.67 4.41 -8.27
C PHE A 5 6.41 3.56 -8.53
N TYR A 6 5.61 3.94 -9.54
CA TYR A 6 4.44 3.18 -9.98
C TYR A 6 4.79 1.75 -10.39
N SER A 7 5.91 1.52 -11.09
CA SER A 7 6.34 0.17 -11.49
C SER A 7 6.73 -0.71 -10.31
N GLN A 8 7.33 -0.15 -9.26
CA GLN A 8 7.76 -0.90 -8.07
C GLN A 8 6.56 -1.29 -7.20
N THR A 9 5.59 -0.39 -7.00
CA THR A 9 4.35 -0.68 -6.24
C THR A 9 3.32 -1.49 -7.03
N LYS A 10 3.43 -1.59 -8.36
CA LYS A 10 2.51 -2.38 -9.20
C LYS A 10 2.69 -3.89 -9.03
N GLN A 11 3.87 -4.37 -8.61
CA GLN A 11 4.07 -5.81 -8.38
C GLN A 11 3.35 -6.34 -7.12
N GLU A 12 3.02 -5.48 -6.15
CA GLU A 12 2.36 -5.92 -4.90
C GLU A 12 0.85 -5.68 -4.88
N ILE A 13 0.30 -4.82 -5.74
CA ILE A 13 -1.13 -4.40 -5.68
C ILE A 13 -2.02 -5.14 -6.71
N LEU A 14 -1.44 -5.85 -7.68
CA LEU A 14 -2.19 -6.53 -8.76
C LEU A 14 -3.00 -7.79 -8.32
N GLN A 15 -3.13 -8.08 -7.02
CA GLN A 15 -4.00 -9.15 -6.51
C GLN A 15 -5.37 -8.70 -5.97
N LEU A 16 -5.75 -7.42 -6.05
CA LEU A 16 -7.08 -6.99 -5.62
C LEU A 16 -8.07 -6.85 -6.79
N PRO A 17 -9.22 -7.54 -6.77
CA PRO A 17 -10.19 -7.54 -7.86
C PRO A 17 -11.10 -6.31 -7.73
N PHE A 18 -10.68 -5.17 -8.27
CA PHE A 18 -11.55 -3.99 -8.33
C PHE A 18 -11.56 -3.36 -9.72
N PHE A 19 -12.03 -4.13 -10.72
CA PHE A 19 -12.44 -3.56 -12.00
C PHE A 19 -13.90 -3.89 -12.27
N SER A 20 -14.74 -2.89 -11.97
CA SER A 20 -16.15 -2.90 -12.33
C SER A 20 -16.31 -2.74 -13.85
N ARG A 21 -17.20 -3.56 -14.38
CA ARG A 21 -17.43 -3.93 -15.79
C ARG A 21 -17.77 -2.71 -16.67
N ASN A 22 -17.19 -2.65 -17.87
CA ASN A 22 -17.51 -1.68 -18.91
C ASN A 22 -18.99 -1.76 -19.32
N GLN A 23 -19.75 -0.68 -19.14
CA GLN A 23 -21.11 -0.53 -19.66
C GLN A 23 -21.10 0.40 -20.86
N MET A 24 -21.48 -0.13 -22.03
CA MET A 24 -21.62 0.66 -23.25
C MET A 24 -22.78 1.65 -23.10
N ALA A 25 -22.49 2.95 -23.28
CA ALA A 25 -23.49 4.01 -23.28
C ALA A 25 -24.00 4.27 -24.70
N GLY A 26 -25.33 4.33 -24.85
CA GLY A 26 -25.99 4.83 -26.06
C GLY A 26 -25.62 6.28 -26.39
N ASN A 27 -26.10 6.76 -27.54
CA ASN A 27 -25.85 8.00 -28.32
C ASN A 27 -25.42 9.33 -27.63
N SER A 28 -25.27 9.41 -26.31
CA SER A 28 -24.73 10.54 -25.58
C SER A 28 -23.21 10.70 -25.77
N PRO A 29 -22.70 11.96 -25.87
CA PRO A 29 -21.27 12.22 -25.91
C PRO A 29 -20.62 11.90 -24.56
N CYS A 30 -19.41 11.31 -24.57
CA CYS A 30 -18.65 11.02 -23.35
C CYS A 30 -18.37 12.28 -22.51
N ALA A 31 -18.03 12.11 -21.24
CA ALA A 31 -17.79 13.22 -20.31
C ALA A 31 -16.75 14.23 -20.84
N SER A 32 -15.68 13.74 -21.48
CA SER A 32 -14.67 14.59 -22.11
C SER A 32 -15.25 15.47 -23.21
N CYS A 33 -15.92 14.86 -24.17
CA CYS A 33 -16.48 15.57 -25.32
C CYS A 33 -17.59 16.53 -24.90
N LYS A 34 -18.40 16.15 -23.90
CA LYS A 34 -19.43 16.99 -23.30
C LYS A 34 -18.81 18.23 -22.63
N LEU A 35 -17.78 18.06 -21.80
CA LEU A 35 -17.12 19.18 -21.10
C LEU A 35 -16.41 20.12 -22.08
N LEU A 36 -15.72 19.57 -23.08
CA LEU A 36 -14.97 20.32 -24.09
C LEU A 36 -15.85 20.87 -25.22
N ARG A 37 -17.16 20.64 -25.19
CA ARG A 37 -18.14 21.08 -26.20
C ARG A 37 -17.74 20.68 -27.63
N ARG A 38 -17.23 19.46 -27.82
CA ARG A 38 -16.83 18.90 -29.12
C ARG A 38 -17.62 17.64 -29.47
N ARG A 39 -17.61 17.27 -30.75
CA ARG A 39 -18.28 16.04 -31.22
C ARG A 39 -17.56 14.78 -30.70
N CYS A 40 -18.32 13.84 -30.16
CA CYS A 40 -17.82 12.52 -29.76
C CYS A 40 -17.93 11.54 -30.94
N THR A 41 -16.80 11.09 -31.46
CA THR A 41 -16.72 10.06 -32.53
C THR A 41 -16.64 8.66 -31.92
N LYS A 42 -16.82 7.61 -32.76
CA LYS A 42 -16.66 6.22 -32.33
C LYS A 42 -15.23 5.89 -31.89
N ASP A 43 -14.24 6.55 -32.49
CA ASP A 43 -12.81 6.37 -32.19
C ASP A 43 -12.31 7.33 -31.09
N CYS A 44 -13.21 7.88 -30.27
CA CYS A 44 -12.84 8.80 -29.21
C CYS A 44 -12.04 8.08 -28.12
N ILE A 45 -10.76 8.43 -27.96
CA ILE A 45 -9.86 7.82 -26.97
C ILE A 45 -10.33 7.98 -25.52
N PHE A 46 -11.18 8.97 -25.22
CA PHE A 46 -11.68 9.24 -23.87
C PHE A 46 -12.96 8.47 -23.57
N ALA A 47 -13.72 8.07 -24.59
CA ALA A 47 -15.05 7.50 -24.41
C ALA A 47 -15.08 6.20 -23.59
N PRO A 48 -14.12 5.26 -23.74
CA PRO A 48 -14.09 4.05 -22.92
C PRO A 48 -13.84 4.30 -21.43
N TYR A 49 -13.18 5.40 -21.07
CA TYR A 49 -12.69 5.62 -19.71
C TYR A 49 -13.43 6.73 -18.94
N PHE A 50 -14.09 7.63 -19.66
CA PHE A 50 -14.84 8.79 -19.14
C PHE A 50 -16.28 8.78 -19.66
N PRO A 51 -17.12 7.83 -19.22
CA PRO A 51 -18.51 7.73 -19.62
C PRO A 51 -19.34 8.94 -19.15
N SER A 52 -20.49 9.16 -19.78
CA SER A 52 -21.34 10.35 -19.57
C SER A 52 -21.98 10.44 -18.18
N ASN A 53 -22.08 9.32 -17.46
CA ASN A 53 -22.66 9.21 -16.12
C ASN A 53 -21.76 9.80 -15.03
N ASP A 54 -20.46 9.95 -15.29
CA ASP A 54 -19.50 10.50 -14.34
C ASP A 54 -18.72 11.67 -14.95
N PRO A 55 -19.36 12.85 -15.11
CA PRO A 55 -18.71 14.02 -15.68
C PRO A 55 -17.62 14.61 -14.77
N GLN A 56 -17.72 14.40 -13.45
CA GLN A 56 -16.78 14.97 -12.48
C GLN A 56 -15.40 14.31 -12.58
N LYS A 57 -15.36 13.00 -12.84
CA LYS A 57 -14.12 12.26 -13.08
C LYS A 57 -13.24 12.90 -14.16
N PHE A 58 -13.83 13.29 -15.30
CA PHE A 58 -13.07 13.98 -16.34
C PHE A 58 -12.75 15.43 -15.97
N ALA A 59 -13.66 16.14 -15.29
CA ALA A 59 -13.45 17.53 -14.89
C ALA A 59 -12.22 17.69 -13.97
N LEU A 60 -12.02 16.78 -13.01
CA LEU A 60 -10.86 16.76 -12.12
C LEU A 60 -9.56 16.55 -12.92
N VAL A 61 -9.52 15.50 -13.74
CA VAL A 61 -8.35 15.17 -14.57
C VAL A 61 -8.03 16.30 -15.53
N HIS A 62 -9.04 16.91 -16.15
CA HIS A 62 -8.89 18.07 -17.02
C HIS A 62 -8.30 19.28 -16.29
N LYS A 63 -8.76 19.56 -15.07
CA LYS A 63 -8.29 20.68 -14.26
C LYS A 63 -6.81 20.55 -13.90
N VAL A 64 -6.35 19.35 -13.58
CA VAL A 64 -4.99 19.12 -13.08
C VAL A 64 -3.99 18.86 -14.21
N PHE A 65 -4.35 17.99 -15.16
CA PHE A 65 -3.43 17.55 -16.21
C PHE A 65 -3.71 18.21 -17.57
N GLY A 66 -4.95 18.59 -17.84
CA GLY A 66 -5.39 19.08 -19.14
C GLY A 66 -5.68 17.96 -20.14
N ALA A 67 -6.64 18.18 -21.04
CA ALA A 67 -7.11 17.15 -21.98
C ALA A 67 -5.99 16.68 -22.93
N SER A 68 -5.17 17.62 -23.42
CA SER A 68 -4.11 17.32 -24.39
C SER A 68 -3.01 16.45 -23.79
N ASN A 69 -2.62 16.69 -22.54
CA ASN A 69 -1.59 15.89 -21.87
C ASN A 69 -2.10 14.47 -21.59
N VAL A 70 -3.35 14.35 -21.10
CA VAL A 70 -3.98 13.04 -20.88
C VAL A 70 -4.09 12.28 -22.20
N SER A 71 -4.46 12.95 -23.30
CA SER A 71 -4.48 12.34 -24.63
C SER A 71 -3.12 11.74 -25.01
N LYS A 72 -2.04 12.50 -24.84
CA LYS A 72 -0.67 12.06 -25.14
C LYS A 72 -0.26 10.87 -24.27
N MET A 73 -0.46 10.97 -22.95
CA MET A 73 -0.14 9.89 -22.00
C MET A 73 -0.89 8.60 -22.33
N LEU A 74 -2.18 8.69 -22.70
CA LEU A 74 -2.94 7.49 -23.10
C LEU A 74 -2.44 6.91 -24.42
N GLN A 75 -2.04 7.74 -25.38
CA GLN A 75 -1.51 7.27 -26.67
C GLN A 75 -0.15 6.57 -26.55
N GLU A 76 0.68 6.99 -25.59
CA GLU A 76 1.99 6.36 -25.29
C GLU A 76 1.86 4.99 -24.61
N LEU A 77 0.68 4.65 -24.08
CA LEU A 77 0.42 3.40 -23.37
C LEU A 77 -0.31 2.37 -24.25
N PRO A 78 0.01 1.06 -24.07
CA PRO A 78 -0.77 -0.02 -24.65
C PRO A 78 -2.20 -0.02 -24.07
N ILE A 79 -3.17 -0.46 -24.88
CA ILE A 79 -4.61 -0.28 -24.60
C ILE A 79 -5.02 -0.91 -23.26
N GLU A 80 -4.41 -2.04 -22.92
CA GLU A 80 -4.64 -2.84 -21.72
C GLU A 80 -4.31 -2.05 -20.45
N GLN A 81 -3.34 -1.14 -20.52
CA GLN A 81 -2.88 -0.36 -19.36
C GLN A 81 -3.58 0.98 -19.23
N ARG A 82 -4.31 1.42 -20.26
CA ARG A 82 -4.96 2.75 -20.26
C ARG A 82 -6.03 2.88 -19.19
N ALA A 83 -6.76 1.81 -18.89
CA ALA A 83 -7.77 1.82 -17.83
C ALA A 83 -7.13 2.09 -16.46
N ASP A 84 -6.05 1.38 -16.13
CA ASP A 84 -5.26 1.58 -14.90
C ASP A 84 -4.68 2.99 -14.84
N ALA A 85 -4.11 3.46 -15.96
CA ALA A 85 -3.54 4.80 -16.05
C ALA A 85 -4.58 5.88 -15.80
N VAL A 86 -5.79 5.76 -16.37
CA VAL A 86 -6.88 6.70 -16.09
C VAL A 86 -7.28 6.66 -14.61
N SER A 87 -7.35 5.49 -13.98
CA SER A 87 -7.63 5.37 -12.54
C SER A 87 -6.59 6.11 -11.70
N SER A 88 -5.30 5.94 -12.01
CA SER A 88 -4.20 6.68 -11.34
C SER A 88 -4.32 8.19 -11.54
N LEU A 89 -4.55 8.64 -12.77
CA LEU A 89 -4.71 10.06 -13.08
C LEU A 89 -5.90 10.68 -12.33
N VAL A 90 -7.00 9.96 -12.20
CA VAL A 90 -8.17 10.42 -11.43
C VAL A 90 -7.84 10.55 -9.95
N TYR A 91 -7.16 9.55 -9.38
CA TYR A 91 -6.72 9.60 -7.99
C TYR A 91 -5.79 10.78 -7.72
N GLU A 92 -4.76 10.95 -8.56
CA GLU A 92 -3.80 12.05 -8.44
C GLU A 92 -4.48 13.42 -8.61
N ALA A 93 -5.37 13.56 -9.59
CA ALA A 93 -6.12 14.79 -9.79
C ALA A 93 -7.00 15.12 -8.58
N HIS A 94 -7.69 14.13 -8.02
CA HIS A 94 -8.52 14.30 -6.84
C HIS A 94 -7.68 14.72 -5.63
N ALA A 95 -6.52 14.08 -5.42
CA ALA A 95 -5.60 14.44 -4.35
C ALA A 95 -5.09 15.89 -4.50
N ARG A 96 -4.68 16.28 -5.71
CA ARG A 96 -4.20 17.65 -6.01
C ARG A 96 -5.28 18.72 -5.87
N VAL A 97 -6.55 18.38 -6.11
CA VAL A 97 -7.66 19.31 -5.89
C VAL A 97 -7.95 19.52 -4.40
N ARG A 98 -7.83 18.47 -3.57
CA ARG A 98 -7.98 18.58 -2.11
C ARG A 98 -6.80 19.26 -1.44
N ASP A 99 -5.59 18.95 -1.90
CA ASP A 99 -4.33 19.53 -1.43
C ASP A 99 -3.55 20.11 -2.62
N PRO A 100 -3.72 21.41 -2.90
CA PRO A 100 -3.03 22.09 -4.00
C PRO A 100 -1.51 22.16 -3.82
N VAL A 101 -1.00 22.00 -2.59
CA VAL A 101 0.42 22.12 -2.27
C VAL A 101 1.10 20.79 -2.49
N TYR A 102 0.70 19.75 -1.76
CA TYR A 102 1.36 18.44 -1.75
C TYR A 102 0.61 17.36 -2.53
N GLY A 103 -0.71 17.48 -2.72
CA GLY A 103 -1.50 16.48 -3.46
C GLY A 103 -1.32 15.06 -2.90
N CYS A 104 -1.04 14.10 -3.79
CA CYS A 104 -0.76 12.72 -3.37
C CYS A 104 0.60 12.57 -2.64
N VAL A 105 1.54 13.51 -2.80
CA VAL A 105 2.84 13.46 -2.13
C VAL A 105 2.69 13.59 -0.62
N GLY A 106 1.72 14.39 -0.14
CA GLY A 106 1.44 14.50 1.29
C GLY A 106 1.03 13.16 1.93
N ALA A 107 0.20 12.38 1.22
CA ALA A 107 -0.16 11.03 1.66
C ALA A 107 1.03 10.07 1.66
N ILE A 108 1.91 10.17 0.65
CA ILE A 108 3.15 9.38 0.60
C ILE A 108 4.04 9.71 1.79
N SER A 109 4.30 10.99 2.05
CA SER A 109 5.14 11.43 3.16
C SER A 109 4.57 11.02 4.51
N TYR A 110 3.25 11.13 4.70
CA TYR A 110 2.58 10.66 5.90
C TYR A 110 2.82 9.15 6.11
N LEU A 111 2.58 8.34 5.08
CA LEU A 111 2.76 6.88 5.17
C LEU A 111 4.23 6.49 5.42
N GLN A 112 5.17 7.18 4.79
CA GLN A 112 6.61 6.96 5.02
C GLN A 112 7.00 7.25 6.48
N ASN A 113 6.47 8.32 7.07
CA ASN A 113 6.70 8.63 8.48
C ASN A 113 6.11 7.54 9.38
N GLN A 114 4.88 7.07 9.11
CA GLN A 114 4.28 5.97 9.87
C GLN A 114 5.12 4.68 9.78
N VAL A 115 5.63 4.33 8.60
CA VAL A 115 6.51 3.16 8.43
C VAL A 115 7.78 3.32 9.27
N SER A 116 8.41 4.50 9.24
CA SER A 116 9.61 4.77 10.03
C SER A 116 9.35 4.70 11.54
N GLU A 117 8.22 5.23 12.00
CA GLU A 117 7.84 5.19 13.41
C GLU A 117 7.61 3.75 13.88
N LEU A 118 6.86 2.97 13.10
CA LEU A 118 6.60 1.56 13.42
C LEU A 118 7.88 0.72 13.40
N GLN A 119 8.80 0.97 12.47
CA GLN A 119 10.11 0.31 12.45
C GLN A 119 10.94 0.66 13.69
N MET A 120 10.90 1.91 14.15
CA MET A 120 11.58 2.32 15.38
C MET A 120 10.98 1.62 16.61
N GLN A 121 9.65 1.59 16.74
CA GLN A 121 8.98 0.91 17.84
C GLN A 121 9.31 -0.58 17.88
N LEU A 122 9.35 -1.23 16.70
CA LEU A 122 9.75 -2.62 16.57
C LEU A 122 11.21 -2.85 17.01
N ALA A 123 12.13 -1.97 16.61
CA ALA A 123 13.52 -2.05 17.04
C ALA A 123 13.69 -1.89 18.56
N VAL A 124 12.94 -0.97 19.17
CA VAL A 124 12.93 -0.77 20.62
C VAL A 124 12.43 -2.02 21.34
N ALA A 125 11.27 -2.55 20.93
CA ALA A 125 10.71 -3.76 21.53
C ALA A 125 11.66 -4.97 21.39
N GLN A 126 12.32 -5.12 20.24
CA GLN A 126 13.33 -6.17 20.04
C GLN A 126 14.53 -6.01 20.98
N ALA A 127 15.03 -4.78 21.16
CA ALA A 127 16.12 -4.51 22.09
C ALA A 127 15.73 -4.81 23.55
N GLU A 128 14.51 -4.45 23.96
CA GLU A 128 13.99 -4.75 25.31
C GLU A 128 13.92 -6.26 25.57
N ILE A 129 13.41 -7.04 24.60
CA ILE A 129 13.35 -8.50 24.69
C ILE A 129 14.76 -9.08 24.89
N LEU A 130 15.75 -8.63 24.12
CA LEU A 130 17.13 -9.08 24.26
C LEU A 130 17.72 -8.73 25.64
N CYS A 131 17.46 -7.52 26.14
CA CYS A 131 17.91 -7.11 27.47
C CYS A 131 17.33 -8.01 28.57
N ILE A 132 16.04 -8.35 28.50
CA ILE A 132 15.39 -9.25 29.48
C ILE A 132 16.00 -10.65 29.41
N GLN A 133 16.26 -11.17 28.21
CA GLN A 133 16.88 -12.49 28.03
C GLN A 133 18.29 -12.55 28.60
N MET A 134 19.10 -11.50 28.40
CA MET A 134 20.46 -11.42 28.97
C MET A 134 20.48 -11.36 30.50
N GLN A 135 19.42 -10.84 31.13
CA GLN A 135 19.29 -10.81 32.59
C GLN A 135 18.86 -12.14 33.21
N GLN A 136 18.48 -13.15 32.40
CA GLN A 136 18.06 -14.47 32.86
C GLN A 136 19.18 -15.54 32.87
N GLU A 137 20.46 -15.15 32.73
CA GLU A 137 21.57 -16.08 33.00
C GLU A 137 21.46 -16.67 34.43
N PRO A 138 21.45 -18.01 34.60
CA PRO A 138 21.26 -18.62 35.92
C PRO A 138 22.39 -18.24 36.87
N VAL A 139 22.03 -17.78 38.07
CA VAL A 139 22.93 -17.77 39.22
C VAL A 139 23.44 -19.19 39.44
N MET A 140 24.74 -19.39 39.20
CA MET A 140 25.48 -20.62 39.46
C MET A 140 25.29 -21.10 40.91
N PRO A 141 25.04 -22.40 41.17
CA PRO A 141 25.43 -23.03 42.43
C PRO A 141 26.94 -23.35 42.40
N ASN A 142 27.62 -22.97 43.48
CA ASN A 142 29.06 -23.10 43.73
C ASN A 142 29.56 -24.58 43.82
N PRO A 143 30.89 -24.82 43.87
CA PRO A 143 31.52 -26.10 43.52
C PRO A 143 31.71 -27.05 44.69
N GLU A 144 31.26 -28.31 44.59
CA GLU A 144 31.84 -29.45 45.33
C GLU A 144 31.84 -30.76 44.51
N MET A 145 33.07 -31.28 44.30
CA MET A 145 33.53 -32.68 44.11
C MET A 145 33.09 -33.56 42.90
N GLU A 146 34.04 -33.67 41.96
CA GLU A 146 34.51 -34.80 41.13
C GLU A 146 33.58 -35.95 40.68
N ASN A 147 33.43 -36.09 39.36
CA ASN A 147 33.49 -37.40 38.67
C ASN A 147 34.02 -37.25 37.22
N PRO A 148 35.11 -37.93 36.81
CA PRO A 148 35.76 -37.68 35.53
C PRO A 148 35.35 -38.70 34.46
N ASP A 149 34.10 -38.67 33.98
CA ASP A 149 33.73 -39.47 32.80
C ASP A 149 32.52 -38.87 32.06
N GLN A 150 32.67 -37.68 31.47
CA GLN A 150 31.95 -37.31 30.25
C GLN A 150 32.42 -35.99 29.61
N LYS A 151 33.55 -36.08 28.90
CA LYS A 151 33.93 -35.09 27.88
C LYS A 151 33.62 -35.64 26.50
N SER A 152 32.42 -35.37 25.94
CA SER A 152 32.31 -35.37 24.47
C SER A 152 31.19 -34.55 23.82
N TYR A 153 30.35 -33.80 24.53
CA TYR A 153 29.14 -33.22 23.88
C TYR A 153 28.84 -31.74 24.11
N LEU A 154 29.76 -30.93 24.64
CA LEU A 154 29.50 -29.50 24.90
C LEU A 154 30.37 -28.54 24.07
N LEU A 155 30.51 -28.79 22.77
CA LEU A 155 31.02 -27.74 21.88
C LEU A 155 30.48 -27.89 20.46
N GLN A 156 29.17 -27.75 20.25
CA GLN A 156 28.68 -27.57 18.86
C GLN A 156 27.36 -26.81 18.70
N ASN A 157 26.59 -26.50 19.75
CA ASN A 157 25.22 -25.99 19.59
C ASN A 157 24.98 -24.85 20.60
N GLU A 158 24.54 -23.63 20.32
CA GLU A 158 24.04 -22.96 19.12
C GLU A 158 24.28 -21.45 19.31
N LEU A 159 24.75 -20.77 18.27
CA LEU A 159 24.58 -19.32 18.17
C LEU A 159 23.07 -19.05 18.06
N PRO A 160 22.41 -18.25 18.92
CA PRO A 160 20.95 -18.10 18.85
C PRO A 160 20.53 -17.54 17.49
N GLN A 161 19.69 -18.31 16.81
CA GLN A 161 19.28 -18.22 15.41
C GLN A 161 18.42 -16.98 15.06
N PHE A 162 18.82 -15.77 15.45
CA PHE A 162 17.96 -14.59 15.34
C PHE A 162 18.26 -13.63 14.18
N LEU A 163 19.05 -14.06 13.19
CA LEU A 163 19.17 -13.34 11.90
C LEU A 163 18.27 -13.90 10.78
N ASN A 164 17.36 -14.85 11.07
CA ASN A 164 16.67 -15.62 10.02
C ASN A 164 15.15 -15.39 9.89
N TYR A 165 14.66 -14.18 10.17
CA TYR A 165 13.31 -13.77 9.75
C TYR A 165 13.38 -12.79 8.58
N ALA A 166 13.89 -13.31 7.47
CA ALA A 166 13.52 -12.83 6.15
C ALA A 166 12.38 -13.73 5.63
N SER A 167 11.21 -13.12 5.40
CA SER A 167 10.09 -13.56 4.55
C SER A 167 9.67 -15.04 4.59
N SER A 168 8.45 -15.29 5.05
CA SER A 168 7.37 -15.85 4.20
C SER A 168 6.04 -15.90 4.94
N SER A 169 5.02 -15.36 4.28
CA SER A 169 3.60 -15.47 4.59
C SER A 169 3.17 -16.92 4.88
N ASN A 170 2.35 -17.12 5.92
CA ASN A 170 1.06 -17.82 5.85
C ASN A 170 0.38 -17.88 7.24
N VAL A 171 -0.71 -17.12 7.35
CA VAL A 171 -1.99 -17.43 8.01
C VAL A 171 -2.01 -18.50 9.11
N ILE A 172 -2.36 -18.08 10.33
CA ILE A 172 -3.38 -18.78 11.12
C ILE A 172 -4.40 -17.73 11.61
N TYR A 173 -5.62 -17.85 11.10
CA TYR A 173 -6.83 -17.27 11.67
C TYR A 173 -7.45 -18.25 12.68
N ASP A 174 -8.30 -17.65 13.51
CA ASP A 174 -9.20 -18.17 14.53
C ASP A 174 -8.65 -18.21 15.97
N ALA A 175 -8.95 -17.24 16.82
CA ALA A 175 -10.25 -16.71 17.30
C ALA A 175 -10.74 -17.42 18.56
N VAL A 176 -10.80 -16.67 19.66
CA VAL A 176 -11.80 -16.85 20.71
C VAL A 176 -12.38 -15.47 21.03
N SER A 177 -13.58 -15.25 20.47
CA SER A 177 -14.76 -14.50 20.97
C SER A 177 -14.51 -13.32 21.91
N ARG A 178 -14.80 -12.06 21.56
CA ARG A 178 -16.12 -11.48 21.28
C ARG A 178 -17.17 -11.83 22.35
N ASP A 179 -17.43 -10.90 23.27
CA ASP A 179 -18.76 -10.26 23.36
C ASP A 179 -18.77 -9.05 24.32
N ASN A 180 -19.71 -8.14 24.03
CA ASN A 180 -20.16 -6.88 24.63
C ASN A 180 -19.50 -5.57 24.14
N ILE A 181 -20.11 -4.73 23.27
CA ILE A 181 -21.48 -4.18 23.09
C ILE A 181 -21.76 -2.91 23.96
N TYR A 182 -22.08 -1.83 23.24
CA TYR A 182 -22.54 -0.47 23.60
C TYR A 182 -21.53 0.55 24.16
N GLY A 183 -21.43 1.68 23.46
CA GLY A 183 -20.58 2.80 23.82
C GLY A 183 -21.19 3.76 24.83
N HIS A 184 -20.37 4.73 25.23
CA HIS A 184 -20.77 6.09 25.55
C HIS A 184 -19.54 6.99 25.44
N ASP A 185 -19.82 8.26 25.16
CA ASP A 185 -18.99 9.45 25.06
C ASP A 185 -17.69 9.48 25.89
N MET A 186 -16.74 10.32 25.48
CA MET A 186 -16.20 11.36 26.37
C MET A 186 -15.59 12.51 25.58
N VAL A 187 -16.23 13.67 25.76
CA VAL A 187 -15.64 15.01 25.69
C VAL A 187 -14.45 15.12 26.64
N SER A 188 -13.41 15.82 26.22
CA SER A 188 -12.69 16.83 27.01
C SER A 188 -12.13 17.89 26.07
#